data_AF-A0A0K9NUJ5-F1
#
_entry.id   AF-A0A0K9NUJ5-F1
#
_cell.length_a   1.000
_cell.length_b   1.000
_cell.length_c   1.000
_cell.angle_alpha   90.00
_cell.angle_beta   90.00
_cell.angle_gamma   90.00
#
_symmetry.space_group_name_H-M   'P 1'
#
loop_
_entity.id
_entity.type
_entity.pdbx_description
1 polymer ?
#
loop_
_entity_poly.entity_id
_entity_poly.type
_entity_poly.pdbx_seq_one_letter_code
_entity_poly.pdbx_strand_id
1 'polypeptide(L)'
;MSKVGLSDSSWSPFPCLCAAFMASNIWNTASYDVNISGFNDNIHCLARCISSVIAGSELAILERNEQERRSLPKDHVDQLMQYKVVLRMHPRT
;
A
#
# COMPACT_ATOMS: atom_id res chain seq x y z
N MET A 1 -14.77 14.34 -15.86
CA MET A 1 -13.62 14.76 -15.04
C MET A 1 -12.66 13.60 -14.89
N SER A 2 -11.47 13.70 -15.48
CA SER A 2 -10.37 12.77 -15.27
C SER A 2 -9.86 12.92 -13.84
N LYS A 3 -10.06 11.89 -13.02
CA LYS A 3 -9.43 11.78 -11.70
C LYS A 3 -7.94 11.58 -11.96
N VAL A 4 -7.17 12.66 -11.98
CA VAL A 4 -5.71 12.61 -11.90
C VAL A 4 -5.39 12.12 -10.49
N GLY A 5 -5.58 10.83 -10.26
CA GLY A 5 -4.90 10.14 -9.18
C GLY A 5 -3.44 10.12 -9.58
N LEU A 6 -2.59 10.75 -8.76
CA LEU A 6 -1.16 10.47 -8.75
C LEU A 6 -1.00 8.96 -8.94
N SER A 7 -0.43 8.55 -10.07
CA SER A 7 -0.44 7.17 -10.52
C SER A 7 0.07 6.27 -9.40
N ASP A 8 -0.54 5.10 -9.22
CA ASP A 8 -0.13 4.10 -8.22
C ASP A 8 1.37 3.74 -8.28
N SER A 9 2.03 4.04 -9.40
CA SER A 9 3.46 3.91 -9.59
C SER A 9 4.34 4.93 -8.85
N SER A 10 3.84 6.13 -8.52
CA SER A 10 4.68 7.21 -7.96
C SER A 10 5.16 6.90 -6.54
N TRP A 11 4.42 6.06 -5.80
CA TRP A 11 4.78 5.61 -4.45
C TRP A 11 5.38 4.21 -4.42
N SER A 12 5.50 3.54 -5.57
CA SER A 12 6.09 2.20 -5.66
C SER A 12 7.52 2.08 -5.08
N PRO A 13 8.39 3.11 -5.14
CA PRO A 13 9.74 3.01 -4.55
C PRO A 13 9.75 3.27 -3.04
N PHE A 14 8.64 3.72 -2.44
CA PHE A 14 8.60 4.19 -1.06
C PHE A 14 9.08 3.14 -0.05
N PRO A 15 8.69 1.85 -0.11
CA PRO A 15 9.22 0.83 0.81
C PRO A 15 10.74 0.69 0.72
N CYS A 16 11.30 0.73 -0.49
CA CYS A 16 12.74 0.66 -0.72
C CYS A 16 13.47 1.89 -0.16
N LEU A 17 12.89 3.09 -0.31
CA LEU A 17 13.42 4.31 0.28
C LEU A 17 13.42 4.25 1.82
N CYS A 18 12.36 3.70 2.41
CA CYS A 18 12.27 3.51 3.86
C CYS A 18 13.36 2.55 4.37
N ALA A 19 13.53 1.42 3.69
CA ALA A 19 14.58 0.46 4.02
C ALA A 19 15.99 1.09 3.87
N ALA A 20 16.23 1.82 2.78
CA ALA A 20 17.50 2.53 2.56
C ALA A 20 17.75 3.59 3.63
N PHE A 21 16.73 4.34 4.05
CA PHE A 21 16.83 5.31 5.14
C PHE A 21 17.22 4.65 6.46
N MET A 22 16.54 3.56 6.83
CA MET A 22 16.84 2.80 8.05
C MET A 22 18.24 2.16 8.03
N ALA A 23 18.74 1.77 6.85
CA ALA A 23 20.06 1.20 6.67
C ALA A 23 21.18 2.24 6.44
N SER A 24 20.85 3.52 6.30
CA SER A 24 21.83 4.55 5.98
C SER A 24 22.65 4.98 7.20
N ASN A 25 23.85 5.51 6.96
CA ASN A 25 24.76 5.97 8.00
C ASN A 25 24.30 7.26 8.73
N ILE A 26 23.11 7.79 8.39
CA ILE A 26 22.56 8.99 9.01
C ILE A 26 22.34 8.80 10.53
N TRP A 27 22.11 7.56 10.97
CA TRP A 27 21.94 7.23 12.38
C TRP A 27 23.25 7.35 13.17
N ASN A 28 24.41 7.34 12.51
CA ASN A 28 25.71 7.44 13.18
C ASN A 28 25.96 8.83 13.78
N THR A 29 25.27 9.86 13.28
CA THR A 29 25.35 11.22 13.82
C THR A 29 24.28 11.51 14.87
N ALA A 30 23.30 10.62 15.01
CA ALA A 30 22.18 10.79 15.92
C ALA A 30 22.63 10.51 17.36
N SER A 31 22.56 11.53 18.22
CA SER A 31 22.84 11.38 19.65
C SER A 31 21.57 11.56 20.45
N TYR A 32 21.27 10.61 21.34
CA TYR A 32 20.18 10.75 22.29
C TYR A 32 20.55 11.77 23.36
N ASP A 33 19.70 12.77 23.55
CA ASP A 33 19.80 13.79 24.59
C ASP A 33 18.65 13.61 25.58
N VAL A 34 19.01 13.34 26.83
CA VAL A 34 18.09 13.12 27.95
C VAL A 34 17.28 14.36 28.32
N ASN A 35 17.81 15.57 28.07
CA ASN A 35 17.13 16.82 28.43
C ASN A 35 15.92 17.08 27.54
N ILE A 36 15.95 16.58 26.29
CA ILE A 36 14.85 16.66 25.33
C ILE A 36 14.12 15.32 25.15
N SER A 37 14.57 14.27 25.86
CA SER A 37 14.05 12.90 25.74
C SER A 37 13.99 12.39 24.29
N GLY A 38 15.01 12.70 23.48
CA GLY A 38 15.00 12.41 22.05
C GLY A 38 16.37 12.57 21.39
N PHE A 39 16.44 12.37 20.07
CA PHE A 39 17.66 12.60 19.31
C PHE A 39 17.83 14.08 18.97
N ASN A 40 19.05 14.60 19.13
CA ASN A 40 19.42 16.00 18.92
C ASN A 40 19.14 16.53 17.50
N ASP A 41 19.16 15.66 16.51
CA ASP A 41 18.90 15.95 15.09
C ASP A 41 17.44 15.66 14.67
N ASN A 42 16.59 15.27 15.62
CA ASN A 42 15.19 14.91 15.40
C ASN A 42 14.96 13.75 14.41
N ILE A 43 15.96 12.89 14.17
CA ILE A 43 15.83 11.81 13.18
C ILE A 43 14.71 10.81 13.52
N HIS A 44 14.39 10.67 14.80
CA HIS A 44 13.25 9.90 15.28
C HIS A 44 11.88 10.42 14.77
N CYS A 45 11.73 11.74 14.58
CA CYS A 45 10.54 12.32 13.99
C CYS A 45 10.37 11.86 12.54
N LEU A 46 11.45 11.80 11.77
CA LEU A 46 11.44 11.32 10.39
C LEU A 46 11.03 9.84 10.33
N ALA A 47 11.55 9.00 11.22
CA ALA A 47 11.13 7.59 11.32
C ALA A 47 9.63 7.44 11.65
N ARG A 48 9.08 8.28 12.53
CA ARG A 48 7.64 8.32 12.81
C ARG A 48 6.84 8.77 11.59
N CYS A 49 7.28 9.81 10.89
CA CYS A 49 6.64 10.26 9.65
C CYS A 49 6.59 9.16 8.60
N ILE A 50 7.72 8.46 8.39
CA ILE A 50 7.80 7.32 7.49
C ILE A 50 6.79 6.24 7.87
N SER A 51 6.75 5.85 9.15
CA SER A 51 5.82 4.83 9.64
C SER A 51 4.35 5.22 9.39
N SER A 52 3.99 6.47 9.62
CA SER A 52 2.64 7.00 9.35
C SER A 52 2.28 6.97 7.86
N VAL A 53 3.24 7.27 6.97
CA VAL A 53 3.01 7.22 5.52
C VAL A 53 2.84 5.78 5.03
N ILE A 54 3.62 4.82 5.57
CA ILE A 54 3.44 3.39 5.25
C ILE A 54 2.03 2.95 5.63
N ALA A 55 1.63 3.18 6.89
CA ALA A 55 0.31 2.78 7.38
C ALA A 55 -0.84 3.44 6.61
N GLY A 56 -0.73 4.74 6.32
CA GLY A 56 -1.71 5.46 5.51
C GLY A 56 -1.79 4.93 4.07
N SER A 57 -0.66 4.54 3.49
CA SER A 57 -0.60 3.98 2.15
C SER A 57 -1.23 2.58 2.08
N GLU A 58 -0.94 1.73 3.07
CA GLU A 58 -1.55 0.40 3.21
C GLU A 58 -3.08 0.50 3.37
N LEU A 59 -3.55 1.45 4.19
CA LEU A 59 -4.97 1.72 4.36
C LEU A 59 -5.62 2.18 3.04
N ALA A 60 -5.01 3.12 2.33
CA ALA A 60 -5.54 3.63 1.06
C ALA A 60 -5.61 2.55 -0.03
N ILE A 61 -4.68 1.58 -0.02
CA ILE A 61 -4.72 0.40 -0.89
C ILE A 61 -5.90 -0.50 -0.50
N LEU A 62 -6.05 -0.79 0.80
CA LEU A 62 -7.14 -1.62 1.32
C LEU A 62 -8.52 -1.04 0.97
N GLU A 63 -8.73 0.25 1.23
CA GLU A 63 -9.99 0.94 0.93
C GLU A 63 -10.33 0.90 -0.57
N ARG A 64 -9.32 1.05 -1.44
CA ARG A 64 -9.52 0.93 -2.89
C ARG A 64 -9.88 -0.49 -3.31
N ASN A 65 -9.19 -1.49 -2.78
CA ASN A 65 -9.50 -2.90 -3.06
C ASN A 65 -10.91 -3.27 -2.57
N GLU A 66 -11.32 -2.77 -1.40
CA GLU A 66 -12.70 -2.95 -0.92
C GLU A 66 -13.72 -2.25 -1.82
N GLN A 67 -13.45 -1.02 -2.25
CA GLN A 67 -14.33 -0.28 -3.13
C GLN A 67 -14.47 -0.98 -4.49
N GLU A 68 -13.38 -1.50 -5.05
CA GLU A 68 -13.39 -2.31 -6.27
C GLU A 68 -14.26 -3.55 -6.08
N ARG A 69 -14.05 -4.30 -4.99
CA ARG A 69 -14.88 -5.46 -4.62
C ARG A 69 -16.37 -5.14 -4.50
N ARG A 70 -16.72 -3.98 -3.94
CA ARG A 70 -18.12 -3.54 -3.79
C ARG A 70 -18.72 -3.07 -5.13
N SER A 71 -17.89 -2.53 -6.02
CA SER A 71 -18.32 -2.03 -7.34
C SER A 71 -18.49 -3.13 -8.39
N LEU A 72 -17.82 -4.27 -8.22
CA LEU A 72 -17.99 -5.45 -9.08
C LEU A 72 -19.45 -5.98 -8.96
N PRO A 73 -20.21 -6.01 -10.07
CA PRO A 73 -21.55 -6.57 -10.06
C PRO A 73 -21.50 -8.05 -9.65
N LYS A 74 -22.29 -8.45 -8.65
CA LYS A 74 -22.42 -9.86 -8.23
C LYS A 74 -22.81 -10.79 -9.40
N ASP A 75 -23.51 -10.26 -10.40
CA ASP A 75 -23.97 -10.99 -11.58
C ASP A 75 -22.84 -11.49 -12.49
N HIS A 76 -21.66 -10.85 -12.48
CA HIS A 76 -20.56 -11.28 -13.35
C HIS A 76 -19.89 -12.57 -12.84
N VAL A 77 -19.88 -12.80 -11.52
CA VAL A 77 -19.35 -14.02 -10.91
C VAL A 77 -20.32 -15.18 -11.11
N ASP A 78 -21.63 -14.94 -11.00
CA ASP A 78 -22.65 -15.96 -11.27
C ASP A 78 -22.74 -16.32 -12.76
N GLN A 79 -22.59 -15.35 -13.69
CA GLN A 79 -22.51 -15.66 -15.12
C GLN A 79 -21.26 -16.47 -15.47
N LEU A 80 -20.07 -16.14 -14.91
CA LEU A 80 -18.86 -16.89 -15.22
C LEU A 80 -18.91 -18.34 -14.68
N MET A 81 -19.56 -18.53 -13.53
CA MET A 81 -19.78 -19.85 -12.93
C MET A 81 -20.87 -20.63 -13.68
N GLN A 82 -21.96 -19.99 -14.11
CA GLN A 82 -22.96 -20.62 -14.99
C GLN A 82 -22.35 -21.02 -16.34
N TYR A 83 -21.57 -20.15 -16.99
CA TYR A 83 -20.91 -20.48 -18.26
C TYR A 83 -19.94 -21.66 -18.13
N LYS A 84 -19.18 -21.73 -17.02
CA LYS A 84 -18.28 -22.87 -16.76
C LYS A 84 -19.02 -24.17 -16.47
N VAL A 85 -20.19 -24.13 -15.83
CA VAL A 85 -21.04 -25.32 -15.60
C VAL A 85 -21.70 -25.79 -16.90
N VAL A 86 -22.21 -24.87 -17.71
CA VAL A 86 -22.82 -25.16 -19.03
C VAL A 86 -21.79 -25.74 -20.00
N LEU A 87 -20.58 -25.19 -20.06
CA LEU A 87 -19.48 -25.72 -20.89
C LEU A 87 -19.00 -27.11 -20.45
N ARG A 88 -19.20 -27.49 -19.18
CA ARG A 88 -18.81 -28.80 -18.65
C ARG A 88 -19.88 -29.89 -18.90
N MET A 89 -21.13 -29.50 -19.15
CA MET A 89 -22.24 -30.40 -19.44
C MET A 89 -22.44 -30.69 -20.93
N HIS A 90 -21.79 -29.94 -21.83
CA HIS A 90 -21.74 -30.27 -23.25
C HIS A 90 -20.33 -30.74 -23.66
N PRO A 91 -20.04 -32.05 -23.58
CA PRO A 91 -18.93 -32.58 -24.37
C PRO A 91 -19.28 -32.37 -25.84
N ARG A 92 -18.40 -31.70 -26.58
CA ARG A 92 -18.49 -31.73 -28.05
C ARG A 92 -18.39 -33.20 -28.44
N THR A 93 -19.49 -33.70 -29.01
CA THR A 93 -19.61 -34.99 -29.70
C THR A 93 -18.50 -35.16 -30.73
#